data_AF-A0A952A4G6-F1
#
_entry.id   AF-A0A952A4G6-F1
#
_cell.length_a   1.000
_cell.length_b   1.000
_cell.length_c   1.000
_cell.angle_alpha   90.00
_cell.angle_beta   90.00
_cell.angle_gamma   90.00
#
_symmetry.space_group_name_H-M   'P 1'
#
loop_
_entity.id
_entity.type
_entity.pdbx_description
1 polymer ?
#
loop_
_entity_poly.entity_id
_entity_poly.type
_entity_poly.pdbx_seq_one_letter_code
_entity_poly.pdbx_strand_id
1 'polypeptide(L)'
;MTQSFQPRVFSGIQPTGNLHLGNYLGAIRNWVDMQHQHECVYCIVDLHAITLWQEPEALRRGIHEMAAALLASGIDPERAVLFNQSQVHMHAELCWILMCTARMGWMQRMTQFKEKSGKDREGASVGLFGYPVLQAADILGYKATHVPVGEDQKQHLELSRDIAQKFNTDYGVQLFPLPEPVIQGPATRVMSLRDGTAKMSKSDPSDMSRINLADDTDAIAQKIRKAKTDP
;
A
#
# COMPACT_ATOMS: atom_id res chain seq x y z
N MET A 1 18.12 17.78 23.54
CA MET A 1 18.62 16.49 23.03
C MET A 1 17.74 16.12 21.86
N THR A 2 18.27 16.06 20.64
CA THR A 2 17.51 15.63 19.46
C THR A 2 17.21 14.14 19.61
N GLN A 3 15.94 13.79 19.75
CA GLN A 3 15.53 12.39 19.80
C GLN A 3 15.81 11.77 18.42
N SER A 4 16.65 10.75 18.37
CA SER A 4 16.94 9.99 17.16
C SER A 4 15.95 8.82 17.06
N PHE A 5 15.25 8.72 15.93
CA PHE A 5 14.33 7.62 15.66
C PHE A 5 15.10 6.45 15.03
N GLN A 6 14.82 5.23 15.48
CA GLN A 6 15.40 4.04 14.85
C GLN A 6 14.88 3.90 13.40
N PRO A 7 15.74 3.55 12.44
CA PRO A 7 15.32 3.29 11.06
C PRO A 7 14.28 2.17 11.00
N ARG A 8 13.07 2.50 10.55
CA ARG A 8 11.95 1.56 10.43
C ARG A 8 11.16 1.84 9.17
N VAL A 9 10.87 0.76 8.45
CA VAL A 9 10.15 0.76 7.19
C VAL A 9 8.72 0.32 7.45
N PHE A 10 7.75 1.14 7.02
CA PHE A 10 6.34 0.74 6.99
C PHE A 10 5.88 0.57 5.55
N SER A 11 5.21 -0.55 5.25
CA SER A 11 4.66 -0.85 3.93
C SER A 11 3.22 -1.36 4.06
N GLY A 12 2.28 -0.62 3.48
CA GLY A 12 0.88 -1.03 3.39
C GLY A 12 0.58 -1.73 2.06
N ILE A 13 -0.21 -2.80 2.09
CA ILE A 13 -0.67 -3.52 0.90
C ILE A 13 -2.16 -3.79 0.94
N GLN A 14 -2.87 -3.45 -0.14
CA GLN A 14 -4.31 -3.69 -0.20
C GLN A 14 -4.61 -5.17 -0.42
N PRO A 15 -5.60 -5.75 0.28
CA PRO A 15 -6.04 -7.14 0.12
C PRO A 15 -6.90 -7.33 -1.12
N THR A 16 -6.34 -7.10 -2.31
CA THR A 16 -7.14 -7.03 -3.54
C THR A 16 -7.38 -8.38 -4.22
N GLY A 17 -6.82 -9.46 -3.66
CA GLY A 17 -6.78 -10.78 -4.30
C GLY A 17 -5.95 -10.77 -5.60
N ASN A 18 -5.82 -11.95 -6.22
CA ASN A 18 -5.27 -12.15 -7.56
C ASN A 18 -3.91 -11.47 -7.80
N LEU A 19 -2.96 -11.71 -6.90
CA LEU A 19 -1.58 -11.26 -7.09
C LEU A 19 -1.00 -11.88 -8.36
N HIS A 20 -0.29 -11.05 -9.12
CA HIS A 20 0.36 -11.46 -10.34
C HIS A 20 1.87 -11.20 -10.30
N LEU A 21 2.60 -11.76 -11.26
CA LEU A 21 4.05 -11.67 -11.36
C LEU A 21 4.58 -10.22 -11.28
N GLY A 22 3.84 -9.28 -11.86
CA GLY A 22 4.13 -7.85 -11.76
C GLY A 22 4.12 -7.29 -10.32
N ASN A 23 3.25 -7.78 -9.43
CA ASN A 23 3.27 -7.37 -8.02
C ASN A 23 4.49 -7.98 -7.30
N TYR A 24 4.77 -9.26 -7.58
CA TYR A 24 5.88 -9.97 -6.96
C TYR A 24 7.23 -9.32 -7.30
N LEU A 25 7.52 -9.16 -8.60
CA LEU A 25 8.77 -8.55 -9.07
C LEU A 25 8.85 -7.04 -8.83
N GLY A 26 7.70 -6.37 -8.77
CA GLY A 26 7.63 -4.92 -8.59
C GLY A 26 7.80 -4.46 -7.15
N ALA A 27 7.40 -5.26 -6.16
CA ALA A 27 7.39 -4.86 -4.75
C ALA A 27 7.77 -6.00 -3.78
N ILE A 28 7.09 -7.15 -3.86
CA ILE A 28 7.21 -8.19 -2.81
C ILE A 28 8.64 -8.71 -2.69
N ARG A 29 9.32 -8.99 -3.81
CA ARG A 29 10.72 -9.42 -3.79
C ARG A 29 11.63 -8.42 -3.07
N ASN A 30 11.44 -7.13 -3.32
CA ASN A 30 12.22 -6.10 -2.66
C ASN A 30 11.90 -6.02 -1.15
N TRP A 31 10.65 -6.28 -0.75
CA TRP A 31 10.30 -6.37 0.67
C TRP A 31 11.02 -7.53 1.36
N VAL A 32 11.11 -8.69 0.70
CA VAL A 32 11.84 -9.85 1.22
C VAL A 32 13.32 -9.52 1.44
N ASP A 33 13.94 -8.73 0.57
CA ASP A 33 15.32 -8.28 0.78
C ASP A 33 15.43 -7.24 1.91
N MET A 34 14.45 -6.34 2.02
CA MET A 34 14.46 -5.23 3.00
C MET A 34 14.36 -5.70 4.46
N GLN A 35 13.60 -6.75 4.76
CA GLN A 35 13.50 -7.28 6.14
C GLN A 35 14.84 -7.80 6.70
N HIS A 36 15.85 -8.03 5.84
CA HIS A 36 17.20 -8.40 6.27
C HIS A 36 18.07 -7.18 6.62
N GLN A 37 17.64 -5.97 6.27
CA GLN A 37 18.42 -4.74 6.38
C GLN A 37 17.78 -3.72 7.35
N HIS A 38 16.46 -3.82 7.56
CA HIS A 38 15.69 -2.85 8.33
C HIS A 38 14.65 -3.53 9.21
N GLU A 39 14.22 -2.84 10.27
CA GLU A 39 12.96 -3.20 10.92
C GLU A 39 11.80 -2.92 9.97
N CYS A 40 11.10 -3.97 9.56
CA CYS A 40 10.00 -3.87 8.60
C CYS A 40 8.65 -4.16 9.25
N VAL A 41 7.67 -3.34 8.90
CA VAL A 41 6.27 -3.49 9.28
C VAL A 41 5.45 -3.56 7.99
N TYR A 42 4.88 -4.73 7.73
CA TYR A 42 3.99 -5.02 6.61
C TYR A 42 2.55 -5.09 7.09
N CYS A 43 1.70 -4.21 6.57
CA CYS A 43 0.31 -4.08 6.98
C CYS A 43 -0.61 -4.38 5.80
N ILE A 44 -1.47 -5.39 5.95
CA ILE A 44 -2.57 -5.65 5.01
C ILE A 44 -3.68 -4.66 5.32
N VAL A 45 -3.89 -3.67 4.45
CA VAL A 45 -4.72 -2.48 4.73
C VAL A 45 -6.20 -2.67 4.36
N ASP A 46 -6.90 -3.51 5.12
CA ASP A 46 -8.32 -3.81 4.90
C ASP A 46 -9.27 -2.62 5.22
N LEU A 47 -8.93 -1.74 6.17
CA LEU A 47 -9.71 -0.51 6.42
C LEU A 47 -9.63 0.47 5.25
N HIS A 48 -8.52 0.50 4.53
CA HIS A 48 -8.41 1.28 3.28
C HIS A 48 -9.25 0.68 2.15
N ALA A 49 -9.35 -0.66 2.09
CA ALA A 49 -10.11 -1.34 1.03
C ALA A 49 -11.60 -0.97 1.05
N ILE A 50 -12.19 -0.83 2.24
CA ILE A 50 -13.61 -0.51 2.42
C ILE A 50 -13.97 0.97 2.19
N THR A 51 -13.00 1.81 1.82
CA THR A 51 -13.29 3.18 1.34
C THR A 51 -14.10 3.18 0.04
N LEU A 52 -14.05 2.05 -0.68
CA LEU A 52 -14.90 1.68 -1.80
C LEU A 52 -15.69 0.41 -1.44
N TRP A 53 -16.79 0.15 -2.14
CA TRP A 53 -17.57 -1.07 -1.92
C TRP A 53 -16.73 -2.33 -2.14
N GLN A 54 -16.84 -3.27 -1.21
CA GLN A 54 -16.22 -4.60 -1.28
C GLN A 54 -17.29 -5.66 -1.04
N GLU A 55 -17.20 -6.78 -1.73
CA GLU A 55 -17.96 -7.97 -1.37
C GLU A 55 -17.33 -8.58 -0.10
N PRO A 56 -18.07 -8.75 1.01
CA PRO A 56 -17.49 -9.13 2.31
C PRO A 56 -16.68 -10.43 2.30
N GLU A 57 -17.18 -11.48 1.63
CA GLU A 57 -16.50 -12.76 1.57
C GLU A 57 -15.24 -12.69 0.70
N ALA A 58 -15.30 -11.95 -0.41
CA ALA A 58 -14.14 -11.70 -1.27
C ALA A 58 -13.06 -10.91 -0.57
N LEU A 59 -13.41 -9.89 0.22
CA LEU A 59 -12.44 -9.15 1.02
C LEU A 59 -11.77 -10.06 2.06
N ARG A 60 -12.56 -10.87 2.77
CA ARG A 60 -12.02 -11.82 3.76
C ARG A 60 -11.06 -12.81 3.12
N ARG A 61 -11.42 -13.39 1.97
CA ARG A 61 -10.53 -14.26 1.19
C ARG A 61 -9.27 -13.52 0.75
N GLY A 62 -9.41 -12.30 0.22
CA GLY A 62 -8.30 -11.47 -0.24
C GLY A 62 -7.28 -11.13 0.85
N ILE A 63 -7.73 -10.94 2.10
CA ILE A 63 -6.84 -10.74 3.26
C ILE A 63 -6.01 -11.99 3.51
N HIS A 64 -6.63 -13.17 3.55
CA HIS A 64 -5.92 -14.43 3.80
C HIS A 64 -4.99 -14.81 2.64
N GLU A 65 -5.44 -14.64 1.39
CA GLU A 65 -4.62 -14.90 0.19
C GLU A 65 -3.40 -13.98 0.15
N MET A 66 -3.57 -12.70 0.51
CA MET A 66 -2.46 -11.74 0.60
C MET A 66 -1.45 -12.16 1.67
N ALA A 67 -1.93 -12.51 2.88
CA ALA A 67 -1.06 -12.98 3.95
C ALA A 67 -0.28 -14.24 3.54
N ALA A 68 -0.97 -15.23 2.99
CA ALA A 68 -0.35 -16.47 2.51
C ALA A 68 0.68 -16.21 1.41
N ALA A 69 0.38 -15.32 0.46
CA ALA A 69 1.30 -14.99 -0.62
C ALA A 69 2.56 -14.26 -0.14
N LEU A 70 2.44 -13.35 0.85
CA LEU A 70 3.60 -12.67 1.43
C LEU A 70 4.51 -13.65 2.18
N LEU A 71 3.93 -14.53 2.99
CA LEU A 71 4.66 -15.59 3.70
C LEU A 71 5.35 -16.54 2.71
N ALA A 72 4.62 -17.03 1.71
CA ALA A 72 5.15 -17.92 0.69
C ALA A 72 6.25 -17.27 -0.17
N SER A 73 6.19 -15.95 -0.34
CA SER A 73 7.22 -15.18 -1.06
C SER A 73 8.51 -14.99 -0.24
N GLY A 74 8.47 -15.29 1.07
CA GLY A 74 9.65 -15.24 1.94
C GLY A 74 9.63 -14.15 3.02
N ILE A 75 8.51 -13.43 3.22
CA ILE A 75 8.37 -12.57 4.41
C ILE A 75 8.36 -13.46 5.66
N ASP A 76 9.32 -13.22 6.55
CA ASP A 76 9.56 -14.03 7.74
C ASP A 76 9.01 -13.30 8.98
N PRO A 77 7.94 -13.81 9.64
CA PRO A 77 7.37 -13.21 10.84
C PRO A 77 8.33 -13.12 12.03
N GLU A 78 9.42 -13.89 12.04
CA GLU A 78 10.45 -13.79 13.08
C GLU A 78 11.37 -12.58 12.86
N ARG A 79 11.39 -12.00 11.66
CA ARG A 79 12.25 -10.87 11.27
C ARG A 79 11.50 -9.57 11.04
N ALA A 80 10.25 -9.66 10.58
CA ALA A 80 9.41 -8.52 10.27
C ALA A 80 8.01 -8.70 10.85
N VAL A 81 7.34 -7.58 11.14
CA VAL A 81 5.95 -7.61 11.58
C VAL A 81 5.06 -7.72 10.35
N LEU A 82 4.20 -8.74 10.29
CA LEU A 82 3.14 -8.88 9.30
C LEU A 82 1.79 -8.98 10.00
N PHE A 83 0.86 -8.09 9.69
CA PHE A 83 -0.46 -8.10 10.33
C PHE A 83 -1.56 -7.52 9.43
N ASN A 84 -2.81 -7.76 9.83
CA ASN A 84 -4.00 -7.18 9.20
C ASN A 84 -4.44 -5.90 9.95
N GLN A 85 -4.67 -4.80 9.23
CA GLN A 85 -4.88 -3.47 9.78
C GLN A 85 -6.05 -3.41 10.78
N SER A 86 -7.21 -3.96 10.44
CA SER A 86 -8.39 -3.98 11.33
C SER A 86 -8.20 -4.75 12.64
N GLN A 87 -7.18 -5.61 12.74
CA GLN A 87 -6.89 -6.36 13.96
C GLN A 87 -6.15 -5.51 15.00
N VAL A 88 -5.72 -4.30 14.64
CA VAL A 88 -5.04 -3.35 15.53
C VAL A 88 -5.86 -2.06 15.59
N HIS A 89 -6.70 -1.95 16.61
CA HIS A 89 -7.64 -0.83 16.79
C HIS A 89 -6.96 0.55 16.87
N MET A 90 -5.69 0.60 17.31
CA MET A 90 -4.90 1.83 17.38
C MET A 90 -4.81 2.59 16.05
N HIS A 91 -4.93 1.91 14.90
CA HIS A 91 -4.97 2.57 13.60
C HIS A 91 -6.16 3.53 13.49
N ALA A 92 -7.35 3.08 13.87
CA ALA A 92 -8.56 3.89 13.83
C ALA A 92 -8.56 4.98 14.92
N GLU A 93 -8.06 4.65 16.11
CA GLU A 93 -7.97 5.62 17.23
C GLU A 93 -7.00 6.75 16.93
N LEU A 94 -5.79 6.42 16.45
CA LEU A 94 -4.80 7.43 16.07
C LEU A 94 -5.29 8.22 14.85
N CYS A 95 -5.96 7.58 13.89
CA CYS A 95 -6.58 8.28 12.77
C CYS A 95 -7.55 9.35 13.25
N TRP A 96 -8.44 9.05 14.21
CA TRP A 96 -9.35 10.03 14.78
C TRP A 96 -8.62 11.22 15.42
N ILE A 97 -7.57 10.96 16.20
CA ILE A 97 -6.74 12.02 16.80
C ILE A 97 -6.08 12.89 15.71
N LEU A 98 -5.50 12.25 14.68
CA LEU A 98 -4.83 12.97 13.60
C LEU A 98 -5.81 13.71 12.69
N MET A 99 -7.07 13.27 12.58
CA MET A 99 -8.12 14.02 11.88
C MET A 99 -8.37 15.38 12.53
N CYS A 100 -8.18 15.51 13.86
CA CYS A 100 -8.25 16.80 14.55
C CYS A 100 -7.04 17.72 14.27
N THR A 101 -5.95 17.18 13.72
CA THR A 101 -4.75 17.93 13.32
C THR A 101 -4.79 18.32 11.83
N ALA A 102 -5.24 17.39 10.98
CA ALA A 102 -5.35 17.58 9.54
C ALA A 102 -6.34 18.72 9.20
N ARG A 103 -6.03 19.50 8.16
CA ARG A 103 -6.86 20.63 7.73
C ARG A 103 -7.70 20.26 6.51
N MET A 104 -8.97 20.70 6.50
CA MET A 104 -9.88 20.50 5.35
C MET A 104 -9.25 20.91 4.01
N GLY A 105 -8.55 22.05 3.97
CA GLY A 105 -7.89 22.52 2.76
C GLY A 105 -6.77 21.61 2.25
N TRP A 106 -6.08 20.87 3.14
CA TRP A 106 -5.05 19.90 2.75
C TRP A 106 -5.71 18.71 2.02
N MET A 107 -6.78 18.18 2.63
CA MET A 107 -7.54 17.05 2.12
C MET A 107 -8.20 17.36 0.77
N GLN A 108 -8.83 18.54 0.63
CA GLN A 108 -9.48 18.97 -0.62
C GLN A 108 -8.53 19.10 -1.83
N ARG A 109 -7.21 19.22 -1.58
CA ARG A 109 -6.20 19.32 -2.65
C ARG A 109 -5.69 17.97 -3.13
N MET A 110 -6.01 16.88 -2.44
CA MET A 110 -5.54 15.54 -2.79
C MET A 110 -6.03 15.14 -4.19
N THR A 111 -5.09 14.79 -5.05
CA THR A 111 -5.35 14.44 -6.46
C THR A 111 -6.15 13.14 -6.53
N GLN A 112 -5.79 12.14 -5.73
CA GLN A 112 -6.51 10.86 -5.69
C GLN A 112 -7.98 11.02 -5.27
N PHE A 113 -8.28 11.93 -4.34
CA PHE A 113 -9.66 12.24 -3.98
C PHE A 113 -10.42 12.80 -5.18
N LYS A 114 -9.86 13.82 -5.86
CA LYS A 114 -10.48 14.44 -7.03
C LYS A 114 -10.72 13.46 -8.19
N GLU A 115 -9.77 12.56 -8.42
CA GLU A 115 -9.85 11.54 -9.47
C GLU A 115 -10.89 10.47 -9.13
N LYS A 116 -10.87 9.93 -7.90
CA LYS A 116 -11.78 8.85 -7.48
C LYS A 116 -13.21 9.33 -7.21
N SER A 117 -13.40 10.58 -6.80
CA SER A 117 -14.73 11.19 -6.65
C SER A 117 -15.39 11.51 -8.00
N GLY A 118 -14.61 11.58 -9.07
CA GLY A 118 -15.11 11.97 -10.39
C GLY A 118 -15.82 13.32 -10.39
N LYS A 119 -16.91 13.41 -11.18
CA LYS A 119 -17.71 14.64 -11.33
C LYS A 119 -18.65 14.91 -10.16
N ASP A 120 -19.10 13.87 -9.46
CA ASP A 120 -20.00 13.97 -8.32
C ASP A 120 -19.21 13.81 -7.00
N ARG A 121 -18.72 14.94 -6.50
CA ARG A 121 -17.95 14.98 -5.26
C ARG A 121 -18.82 14.82 -4.02
N GLU A 122 -20.12 15.09 -4.12
CA GLU A 122 -21.04 15.00 -2.98
C GLU A 122 -21.44 13.55 -2.72
N GLY A 123 -21.50 12.72 -3.77
CA GLY A 123 -21.69 11.27 -3.65
C GLY A 123 -20.48 10.49 -3.13
N ALA A 124 -19.32 11.13 -2.97
CA ALA A 124 -18.11 10.47 -2.47
C ALA A 124 -18.22 10.14 -0.96
N SER A 125 -17.75 8.96 -0.56
CA SER A 125 -17.76 8.57 0.85
C SER A 125 -16.80 9.44 1.68
N VAL A 126 -17.16 9.70 2.94
CA VAL A 126 -16.26 10.39 3.89
C VAL A 126 -14.97 9.58 4.09
N GLY A 127 -15.04 8.25 4.02
CA GLY A 127 -13.86 7.38 4.05
C GLY A 127 -12.90 7.66 2.88
N LEU A 128 -13.42 7.82 1.66
CA LEU A 128 -12.60 8.17 0.49
C LEU A 128 -11.94 9.55 0.62
N PHE A 129 -12.56 10.48 1.32
CA PHE A 129 -11.95 11.78 1.63
C PHE A 129 -10.92 11.68 2.76
N GLY A 130 -11.21 10.89 3.80
CA GLY A 130 -10.45 10.84 5.05
C GLY A 130 -9.29 9.84 5.08
N TYR A 131 -9.24 8.84 4.20
CA TYR A 131 -8.22 7.79 4.26
C TYR A 131 -6.76 8.27 4.20
N PRO A 132 -6.39 9.43 3.61
CA PRO A 132 -5.02 9.90 3.70
C PRO A 132 -4.57 10.17 5.15
N VAL A 133 -5.51 10.51 6.05
CA VAL A 133 -5.21 10.64 7.50
C VAL A 133 -5.07 9.27 8.16
N LEU A 134 -5.86 8.28 7.73
CA LEU A 134 -5.68 6.89 8.16
C LEU A 134 -4.30 6.37 7.75
N GLN A 135 -3.86 6.66 6.52
CA GLN A 135 -2.50 6.34 6.06
C GLN A 135 -1.42 6.99 6.93
N ALA A 136 -1.62 8.26 7.35
CA ALA A 136 -0.71 8.90 8.28
C ALA A 136 -0.69 8.19 9.64
N ALA A 137 -1.85 7.78 10.18
CA ALA A 137 -1.91 7.00 11.41
C ALA A 137 -1.20 5.65 11.28
N ASP A 138 -1.35 4.96 10.15
CA ASP A 138 -0.68 3.70 9.85
C ASP A 138 0.84 3.83 9.92
N ILE A 139 1.40 4.92 9.36
CA ILE A 139 2.84 5.17 9.31
C ILE A 139 3.36 5.65 10.68
N LEU A 140 2.69 6.64 11.27
CA LEU A 140 3.15 7.35 12.46
C LEU A 140 2.96 6.53 13.74
N GLY A 141 1.96 5.65 13.79
CA GLY A 141 1.71 4.76 14.93
C GLY A 141 2.89 3.84 15.24
N TYR A 142 3.66 3.45 14.22
CA TYR A 142 4.89 2.67 14.39
C TYR A 142 6.16 3.51 14.37
N LYS A 143 6.04 4.85 14.32
CA LYS A 143 7.17 5.77 14.16
C LYS A 143 8.06 5.39 12.98
N ALA A 144 7.45 5.02 11.86
CA ALA A 144 8.19 4.67 10.67
C ALA A 144 8.96 5.89 10.14
N THR A 145 10.23 5.68 9.82
CA THR A 145 11.10 6.72 9.25
C THR A 145 11.17 6.62 7.73
N HIS A 146 10.80 5.48 7.17
CA HIS A 146 10.90 5.19 5.75
C HIS A 146 9.61 4.52 5.25
N VAL A 147 9.12 4.92 4.08
CA VAL A 147 7.91 4.34 3.48
C VAL A 147 8.15 4.10 1.98
N PRO A 148 8.12 2.85 1.49
CA PRO A 148 8.16 2.55 0.07
C PRO A 148 6.85 2.99 -0.57
N VAL A 149 6.90 4.00 -1.43
CA VAL A 149 5.73 4.56 -2.11
C VAL A 149 5.98 4.67 -3.61
N GLY A 150 4.94 4.35 -4.38
CA GLY A 150 4.89 4.71 -5.80
C GLY A 150 4.73 6.22 -6.00
N GLU A 151 4.97 6.70 -7.22
CA GLU A 151 4.77 8.10 -7.61
C GLU A 151 3.37 8.62 -7.25
N ASP A 152 2.34 7.77 -7.39
CA ASP A 152 0.94 8.09 -7.12
C ASP A 152 0.65 8.34 -5.62
N GLN A 153 1.44 7.75 -4.71
CA GLN A 153 1.25 7.85 -3.26
C GLN A 153 2.13 8.92 -2.60
N LYS A 154 3.01 9.59 -3.34
CA LYS A 154 3.90 10.64 -2.80
C LYS A 154 3.14 11.75 -2.09
N GLN A 155 2.02 12.19 -2.65
CA GLN A 155 1.22 13.27 -2.06
C GLN A 155 0.66 12.91 -0.66
N HIS A 156 0.32 11.64 -0.44
CA HIS A 156 -0.15 11.17 0.87
C HIS A 156 0.98 11.03 1.89
N LEU A 157 2.19 10.68 1.43
CA LEU A 157 3.35 10.67 2.29
C LEU A 157 3.70 12.08 2.76
N GLU A 158 3.66 13.07 1.85
CA GLU A 158 3.83 14.48 2.22
C GLU A 158 2.77 14.96 3.22
N LEU A 159 1.50 14.57 3.03
CA LEU A 159 0.46 14.86 4.02
C LEU A 159 0.79 14.24 5.39
N SER A 160 1.31 13.02 5.42
CA SER A 160 1.71 12.36 6.68
C SER A 160 2.82 13.13 7.39
N ARG A 161 3.77 13.69 6.63
CA ARG A 161 4.84 14.57 7.14
C ARG A 161 4.28 15.89 7.67
N ASP A 162 3.35 16.52 6.94
CA ASP A 162 2.69 17.76 7.36
C ASP A 162 1.91 17.57 8.67
N ILE A 163 1.18 16.47 8.80
CA ILE A 163 0.45 16.11 10.02
C ILE A 163 1.42 15.88 11.18
N ALA A 164 2.48 15.10 10.98
CA ALA A 164 3.50 14.84 12.01
C ALA A 164 4.17 16.13 12.49
N GLN A 165 4.61 16.98 11.55
CA GLN A 165 5.24 18.27 11.85
C GLN A 165 4.28 19.16 12.63
N LYS A 166 3.03 19.28 12.18
CA LYS A 166 2.03 20.10 12.86
C LYS A 166 1.74 19.60 14.26
N PHE A 167 1.55 18.30 14.45
CA PHE A 167 1.30 17.71 15.77
C PHE A 167 2.46 18.00 16.72
N ASN A 168 3.69 17.71 16.29
CA ASN A 168 4.89 17.98 17.07
C ASN A 168 4.99 19.47 17.48
N THR A 169 4.71 20.39 16.57
CA THR A 169 4.72 21.84 16.84
C THR A 169 3.62 22.27 17.80
N ASP A 170 2.37 21.88 17.55
CA ASP A 170 1.21 22.31 18.36
C ASP A 170 1.34 21.86 19.82
N TYR A 171 1.90 20.67 20.05
CA TYR A 171 2.08 20.10 21.39
C TYR A 171 3.47 20.34 21.99
N GLY A 172 4.41 20.96 21.26
CA GLY A 172 5.78 21.21 21.73
C GLY A 172 6.58 19.93 22.02
N VAL A 173 6.36 18.87 21.24
CA VAL A 173 6.99 17.55 21.41
C VAL A 173 7.74 17.10 20.16
N GLN A 174 8.63 16.11 20.31
CA GLN A 174 9.25 15.40 19.19
C GLN A 174 8.73 13.95 19.13
N LEU A 175 7.40 13.80 19.01
CA LEU A 175 6.75 12.49 19.14
C LEU A 175 6.86 11.65 17.86
N PHE A 176 6.61 12.28 16.72
CA PHE A 176 6.55 11.61 15.42
C PHE A 176 7.77 11.94 14.55
N PRO A 177 8.35 10.95 13.84
CA PRO A 177 9.32 11.22 12.78
C PRO A 177 8.64 11.85 11.57
N LEU A 178 9.44 12.46 10.68
CA LEU A 178 9.01 12.85 9.35
C LEU A 178 9.43 11.75 8.37
N PRO A 179 8.52 10.85 7.97
CA PRO A 179 8.88 9.70 7.15
C PRO A 179 9.42 10.13 5.78
N GLU A 180 10.40 9.41 5.26
CA GLU A 180 11.02 9.64 3.96
C GLU A 180 10.58 8.58 2.93
N PRO A 181 10.42 8.94 1.65
CA PRO A 181 10.09 7.98 0.61
C PRO A 181 11.29 7.07 0.34
N VAL A 182 11.04 5.75 0.34
CA VAL A 182 12.00 4.79 -0.22
C VAL A 182 11.69 4.64 -1.70
N ILE A 183 12.48 5.30 -2.54
CA ILE A 183 12.45 5.08 -3.97
C ILE A 183 13.29 3.82 -4.24
N GLN A 184 12.63 2.68 -4.31
CA GLN A 184 13.26 1.48 -4.86
C GLN A 184 13.62 1.77 -6.32
N GLY A 185 14.80 1.30 -6.78
CA GLY A 185 15.29 1.50 -8.15
C GLY A 185 14.25 1.11 -9.22
N PRO A 186 14.50 1.35 -10.53
CA PRO A 186 13.48 1.26 -11.58
C PRO A 186 12.62 0.00 -11.40
N ALA A 187 11.37 0.22 -10.97
CA ALA A 187 10.49 -0.88 -10.61
C ALA A 187 10.40 -1.81 -11.82
N THR A 188 10.59 -3.11 -11.58
CA THR A 188 10.53 -4.09 -12.68
C THR A 188 9.15 -4.00 -13.31
N ARG A 189 9.08 -3.39 -14.50
CA ARG A 189 7.82 -3.13 -15.18
C ARG A 189 7.46 -4.35 -16.01
N VAL A 190 6.69 -5.24 -15.40
CA VAL A 190 6.16 -6.43 -16.07
C VAL A 190 4.95 -6.04 -16.91
N MET A 191 5.05 -6.27 -18.22
CA MET A 191 4.01 -5.90 -19.20
C MET A 191 2.98 -7.02 -19.36
N SER A 192 1.81 -6.68 -19.91
CA SER A 192 0.77 -7.65 -20.26
C SER A 192 1.31 -8.63 -21.31
N LEU A 193 1.03 -9.92 -21.13
CA LEU A 193 1.40 -10.96 -22.10
C LEU A 193 0.64 -10.82 -23.43
N ARG A 194 -0.48 -10.09 -23.45
CA ARG A 194 -1.26 -9.85 -24.68
C ARG A 194 -1.01 -8.48 -25.31
N ASP A 195 -0.55 -7.52 -24.51
CA ASP A 195 -0.23 -6.18 -24.96
C ASP A 195 1.03 -5.68 -24.29
N GLY A 196 2.16 -5.81 -24.98
CA GLY A 196 3.47 -5.36 -24.50
C GLY A 196 3.59 -3.85 -24.27
N THR A 197 2.59 -3.05 -24.64
CA THR A 197 2.54 -1.60 -24.35
C THR A 197 1.81 -1.28 -23.04
N ALA A 198 1.00 -2.21 -22.53
CA ALA A 198 0.26 -2.08 -21.29
C ALA A 198 0.95 -2.79 -20.12
N LYS A 199 0.90 -2.19 -18.93
CA LYS A 199 1.41 -2.84 -17.70
C LYS A 199 0.50 -4.04 -17.35
N MET A 200 1.09 -5.13 -16.87
CA MET A 200 0.32 -6.26 -16.33
C MET A 200 -0.61 -5.76 -15.22
N SER A 201 -1.90 -6.07 -15.33
CA SER A 201 -2.94 -5.58 -14.42
C SER A 201 -3.92 -6.69 -14.03
N LYS A 202 -4.34 -6.68 -12.77
CA LYS A 202 -5.46 -7.48 -12.25
C LYS A 202 -6.83 -7.09 -12.86
N SER A 203 -6.96 -5.87 -13.37
CA SER A 203 -8.22 -5.36 -13.93
C SER A 203 -8.44 -5.75 -15.39
N ASP A 204 -7.45 -6.37 -16.03
CA ASP A 204 -7.61 -6.86 -17.41
C ASP A 204 -8.60 -8.03 -17.44
N PRO A 205 -9.64 -7.99 -18.29
CA PRO A 205 -10.64 -9.06 -18.34
C PRO A 205 -10.07 -10.40 -18.82
N SER A 206 -8.96 -10.38 -19.57
CA SER A 206 -8.33 -11.60 -20.07
C SER A 206 -7.31 -12.11 -19.06
N ASP A 207 -7.55 -13.28 -18.46
CA ASP A 207 -6.57 -13.90 -17.56
C ASP A 207 -5.25 -14.26 -18.27
N MET A 208 -5.30 -14.51 -19.59
CA MET A 208 -4.14 -14.72 -20.45
C MET A 208 -3.22 -13.49 -20.57
N SER A 209 -3.62 -12.31 -20.08
CA SER A 209 -2.78 -11.11 -20.03
C SER A 209 -1.72 -11.14 -18.91
N ARG A 210 -1.86 -12.04 -17.93
CA ARG A 210 -1.09 -12.02 -16.69
C ARG A 210 -0.73 -13.42 -16.21
N ILE A 211 0.37 -13.52 -15.47
CA ILE A 211 0.74 -14.72 -14.70
C ILE A 211 0.32 -14.46 -13.25
N ASN A 212 -0.66 -15.22 -12.76
CA ASN A 212 -1.08 -15.15 -11.37
C ASN A 212 -0.10 -15.96 -10.52
N LEU A 213 0.13 -15.55 -9.26
CA LEU A 213 1.03 -16.29 -8.36
C LEU A 213 0.50 -17.67 -7.97
N ALA A 214 -0.80 -17.90 -8.13
CA ALA A 214 -1.45 -19.18 -7.89
C ALA A 214 -1.61 -20.03 -9.17
N ASP A 215 -1.11 -19.58 -10.33
CA ASP A 215 -1.14 -20.39 -11.54
C ASP A 215 -0.27 -21.63 -11.36
N ASP A 216 -0.77 -22.78 -11.81
CA ASP A 216 0.03 -24.00 -11.88
C ASP A 216 1.04 -23.96 -13.04
N THR A 217 1.94 -24.95 -13.08
CA THR A 217 3.01 -25.02 -14.08
C THR A 217 2.47 -25.03 -15.50
N ASP A 218 1.36 -25.73 -15.76
CA ASP A 218 0.79 -25.86 -17.09
C ASP A 218 0.13 -24.55 -17.56
N ALA A 219 -0.57 -23.86 -16.67
CA ALA A 219 -1.16 -22.55 -16.91
C ALA A 219 -0.07 -21.50 -17.20
N ILE A 220 1.00 -21.46 -16.41
CA ILE A 220 2.14 -20.56 -16.65
C ILE A 220 2.74 -20.85 -18.04
N ALA A 221 3.04 -22.13 -18.34
CA ALA A 221 3.61 -22.52 -19.62
C ALA A 221 2.70 -22.14 -20.80
N GLN A 222 1.40 -22.37 -20.67
CA GLN A 222 0.42 -22.02 -21.69
C GLN A 222 0.35 -20.51 -21.93
N LYS A 223 0.33 -19.71 -20.85
CA LYS A 223 0.28 -18.24 -20.93
C LYS A 223 1.51 -17.67 -21.61
N ILE A 224 2.70 -18.16 -21.26
CA ILE A 224 3.96 -17.75 -21.90
C ILE A 224 3.98 -18.15 -23.38
N ARG A 225 3.58 -19.38 -23.73
CA ARG A 225 3.55 -19.85 -25.14
C ARG A 225 2.62 -19.02 -26.02
N LYS A 226 1.54 -18.47 -25.45
CA LYS A 226 0.56 -17.63 -26.16
C LYS A 226 0.83 -16.13 -26.03
N ALA A 227 1.94 -15.73 -25.41
CA ALA A 227 2.29 -14.33 -25.27
C ALA A 227 2.52 -13.70 -26.64
N LYS A 228 2.10 -12.43 -26.78
CA LYS A 228 2.26 -11.65 -28.00
C LYS A 228 3.74 -11.44 -28.29
N THR A 229 4.16 -11.84 -29.48
CA THR A 229 5.45 -11.49 -30.07
C THR A 229 5.28 -10.37 -31.10
N ASP A 230 6.39 -9.90 -31.66
CA ASP A 230 6.37 -9.09 -32.88
C ASP A 230 6.02 -9.95 -34.12
N PRO A 231 5.60 -9.32 -35.24
CA PRO A 231 5.37 -9.98 -36.52
C PRO A 231 6.63 -10.58 -37.16
#